data_AF-A0A533YSN4-F1
#
_entry.id   AF-A0A533YSN4-F1
#
_cell.length_a   1.000
_cell.length_b   1.000
_cell.length_c   1.000
_cell.angle_alpha   90.00
_cell.angle_beta   90.00
_cell.angle_gamma   90.00
#
_symmetry.space_group_name_H-M   'P 1'
#
loop_
_entity.id
_entity.type
_entity.pdbx_description
1 polymer ?
#
loop_
_entity_poly.entity_id
_entity_poly.type
_entity_poly.pdbx_seq_one_letter_code
_entity_poly.pdbx_strand_id
1 'polypeptide(L)'
;MKGEMHPMEPRPANGRLIKALFTLAVVLLQTPAGAQESRRLEPQWWFGGAVGPNFNSYSSDISQQQFGLTGAPNFTQGSGAGVFLSPLLEYRPDPIWGGMLALGFDGRGGSFTDVSGGGSNYSLRTAMNYISLEPSVRATPFIVPFYFFGGPRFGFNVAKSFTHTVSPGTETSGEWTNARGTLLGAQLGAGYDIPLSDPNSPNQLDVSPFIAFHFGQGPRSEERWSLTTVRLGLAMKVGSTGGVRRAVETGVQFSVRAPKLIPVERKVKETFPIRNYLFFDEGSNAIPQRYVKLAREEAVRFREEQLVQPEPKDLSGRSRRQLTVYHNILNILGDRMRRHPSATVKLIGSSEQGPANGRELAEAVKRYLGDAFGIEEQRILTEGRSKPEIPSMQPGATRELELVRPEDRRVDITSAEPQLLEPVQIISLQEDPLDSDVLLAVTGAE
;
A
#
# COMPACT_ATOMS: atom_id res chain seq x y z
N MET A 1 -32.96 -70.66 -15.99
CA MET A 1 -33.70 -69.91 -14.96
C MET A 1 -32.83 -68.74 -14.52
N LYS A 2 -33.19 -67.52 -14.91
CA LYS A 2 -32.51 -66.28 -14.50
C LYS A 2 -33.02 -65.91 -13.10
N GLY A 3 -32.13 -65.79 -12.13
CA GLY A 3 -32.45 -65.21 -10.82
C GLY A 3 -32.21 -63.70 -10.86
N GLU A 4 -33.27 -62.93 -10.64
CA GLU A 4 -33.22 -61.47 -10.54
C GLU A 4 -32.45 -61.05 -9.27
N MET A 5 -31.39 -60.27 -9.45
CA MET A 5 -30.78 -59.48 -8.38
C MET A 5 -31.54 -58.16 -8.26
N HIS A 6 -32.25 -57.99 -7.15
CA HIS A 6 -32.72 -56.66 -6.73
C HIS A 6 -31.54 -55.84 -6.20
N PRO A 7 -31.29 -54.62 -6.71
CA PRO A 7 -30.33 -53.71 -6.10
C PRO A 7 -30.90 -53.17 -4.78
N MET A 8 -30.14 -53.30 -3.69
CA MET A 8 -30.42 -52.59 -2.44
C MET A 8 -30.18 -51.09 -2.65
N GLU A 9 -31.26 -50.30 -2.65
CA GLU A 9 -31.20 -48.86 -2.52
C GLU A 9 -30.56 -48.46 -1.18
N PRO A 10 -29.54 -47.57 -1.17
CA PRO A 10 -29.06 -46.96 0.07
C PRO A 10 -30.15 -46.03 0.61
N ARG A 11 -30.69 -46.33 1.80
CA ARG A 11 -31.62 -45.42 2.49
C ARG A 11 -30.92 -44.09 2.81
N PRO A 12 -31.57 -42.95 2.58
CA PRO A 12 -30.92 -41.64 2.71
C PRO A 12 -30.56 -41.35 4.18
N ALA A 13 -29.31 -40.95 4.40
CA ALA A 13 -28.87 -40.37 5.66
C ALA A 13 -29.82 -39.22 6.08
N ASN A 14 -30.14 -39.16 7.38
CA ASN A 14 -31.09 -38.23 7.99
C ASN A 14 -31.02 -36.80 7.41
N GLY A 15 -31.91 -36.50 6.45
CA GLY A 15 -31.94 -35.22 5.72
C GLY A 15 -32.14 -33.99 6.60
N ARG A 16 -32.52 -34.15 7.87
CA ARG A 16 -32.61 -33.06 8.85
C ARG A 16 -31.25 -32.53 9.29
N LEU A 17 -30.24 -33.40 9.44
CA LEU A 17 -28.90 -32.99 9.85
C LEU A 17 -28.17 -32.29 8.69
N ILE A 18 -28.32 -32.83 7.48
CA ILE A 18 -27.79 -32.24 6.24
C ILE A 18 -28.44 -30.88 5.99
N LYS A 19 -29.76 -30.76 6.14
CA LYS A 19 -30.46 -29.48 6.04
C LYS A 19 -29.97 -28.47 7.10
N ALA A 20 -29.82 -28.87 8.36
CA ALA A 20 -29.32 -27.98 9.40
C ALA A 20 -27.89 -27.48 9.14
N LEU A 21 -27.00 -28.37 8.66
CA LEU A 21 -25.63 -28.02 8.27
C LEU A 21 -25.60 -27.08 7.05
N PHE A 22 -26.48 -27.33 6.07
CA PHE A 22 -26.61 -26.47 4.90
C PHE A 22 -27.17 -25.09 5.27
N THR A 23 -28.17 -25.02 6.15
CA THR A 23 -28.73 -23.75 6.63
C THR A 23 -27.69 -22.95 7.44
N LEU A 24 -26.90 -23.61 8.30
CA LEU A 24 -25.82 -22.93 9.05
C LEU A 24 -24.73 -22.39 8.11
N ALA A 25 -24.34 -23.16 7.09
CA ALA A 25 -23.40 -22.70 6.06
C ALA A 25 -23.94 -21.50 5.28
N VAL A 26 -25.23 -21.51 4.90
CA VAL A 26 -25.89 -20.39 4.20
C VAL A 26 -26.00 -19.15 5.09
N VAL A 27 -26.28 -19.30 6.39
CA VAL A 27 -26.33 -18.17 7.34
C VAL A 27 -24.94 -17.56 7.57
N LEU A 28 -23.89 -18.38 7.63
CA LEU A 28 -22.50 -17.89 7.74
C LEU A 28 -22.04 -17.15 6.47
N LEU A 29 -22.57 -17.53 5.29
CA LEU A 29 -22.34 -16.85 4.01
C LEU A 29 -23.10 -15.52 3.86
N GLN A 30 -24.07 -15.21 4.72
CA GLN A 30 -24.91 -14.00 4.62
C GLN A 30 -24.41 -12.81 5.45
N THR A 31 -23.24 -12.90 6.07
CA THR A 31 -22.65 -11.73 6.74
C THR A 31 -22.22 -10.69 5.69
N PRO A 32 -22.59 -9.40 5.86
CA PRO A 32 -22.27 -8.38 4.87
C PRO A 32 -20.76 -8.26 4.74
N ALA A 33 -20.26 -8.50 3.52
CA ALA A 33 -18.90 -8.25 3.10
C ALA A 33 -18.63 -6.74 3.13
N GLY A 34 -18.39 -6.19 4.32
CA GLY A 34 -17.73 -4.89 4.49
C GLY A 34 -16.25 -5.03 4.21
N ALA A 35 -15.88 -5.49 3.02
CA ALA A 35 -14.49 -5.53 2.58
C ALA A 35 -14.11 -4.14 2.07
N GLN A 36 -13.58 -3.30 2.97
CA GLN A 36 -12.67 -2.25 2.52
C GLN A 36 -11.46 -2.94 1.89
N GLU A 37 -11.16 -2.62 0.63
CA GLU A 37 -9.95 -3.01 -0.10
C GLU A 37 -8.69 -2.37 0.49
N SER A 38 -8.44 -2.52 1.79
CA SER A 38 -7.11 -2.32 2.34
C SER A 38 -6.42 -3.68 2.36
N ARG A 39 -5.27 -3.79 1.68
CA ARG A 39 -4.38 -4.95 1.82
C ARG A 39 -4.01 -5.08 3.30
N ARG A 40 -4.74 -5.93 4.03
CA ARG A 40 -4.51 -6.21 5.45
C ARG A 40 -3.17 -6.90 5.60
N LEU A 41 -2.33 -6.39 6.49
CA LEU A 41 -1.09 -7.06 6.85
C LEU A 41 -1.44 -8.13 7.89
N GLU A 42 -1.44 -9.40 7.48
CA GLU A 42 -1.81 -10.53 8.35
C GLU A 42 -0.58 -11.24 8.95
N PRO A 43 -0.67 -11.76 10.19
CA PRO A 43 0.33 -12.65 10.74
C PRO A 43 0.49 -13.92 9.89
N GLN A 44 1.74 -14.32 9.64
CA GLN A 44 2.03 -15.61 9.01
C GLN A 44 1.88 -16.78 9.98
N TRP A 45 2.12 -16.55 11.27
CA TRP A 45 1.99 -17.58 12.30
C TRP A 45 0.85 -17.24 13.25
N TRP A 46 -0.01 -18.23 13.48
CA TRP A 46 -1.12 -18.15 14.40
C TRP A 46 -1.03 -19.27 15.42
N PHE A 47 -1.19 -18.92 16.69
CA PHE A 47 -1.13 -19.84 17.82
C PHE A 47 -2.45 -19.77 18.57
N GLY A 48 -2.96 -20.90 19.03
CA GLY A 48 -4.31 -20.91 19.55
C GLY A 48 -4.72 -22.19 20.25
N GLY A 49 -6.02 -22.27 20.52
CA GLY A 49 -6.67 -23.44 21.06
C GLY A 49 -8.02 -23.66 20.37
N ALA A 50 -8.41 -24.91 20.25
CA ALA A 50 -9.67 -25.35 19.69
C ALA A 50 -10.39 -26.27 20.67
N VAL A 51 -11.71 -26.09 20.78
CA VAL A 51 -12.59 -26.92 21.60
C VAL A 51 -13.86 -27.25 20.83
N GLY A 52 -14.44 -28.42 21.07
CA GLY A 52 -15.72 -28.74 20.45
C GLY A 52 -16.26 -30.14 20.74
N PRO A 53 -17.57 -30.38 20.51
CA PRO A 53 -18.13 -31.72 20.54
C PRO A 53 -17.79 -32.52 19.27
N ASN A 54 -17.49 -33.79 19.48
CA ASN A 54 -17.43 -34.85 18.47
C ASN A 54 -18.74 -35.63 18.49
N PHE A 55 -19.39 -35.79 17.34
CA PHE A 55 -20.53 -36.68 17.14
C PHE A 55 -20.05 -37.94 16.41
N ASN A 56 -20.03 -39.05 17.13
CA ASN A 56 -19.48 -40.32 16.68
C ASN A 56 -20.59 -41.22 16.16
N SER A 57 -20.35 -41.87 15.03
CA SER A 57 -21.19 -42.93 14.48
C SER A 57 -20.36 -44.20 14.31
N TYR A 58 -20.86 -45.31 14.83
CA TYR A 58 -20.22 -46.61 14.76
C TYR A 58 -20.96 -47.52 13.78
N SER A 59 -20.20 -48.21 12.95
CA SER A 59 -20.67 -49.37 12.20
C SER A 59 -19.73 -50.51 12.51
N SER A 60 -20.27 -51.65 12.93
CA SER A 60 -19.45 -52.75 13.41
C SER A 60 -20.07 -54.12 13.13
N ASP A 61 -19.32 -55.18 13.46
CA ASP A 61 -19.79 -56.56 13.54
C ASP A 61 -19.29 -57.20 14.85
N ILE A 62 -19.39 -56.47 15.97
CA ILE A 62 -18.83 -56.90 17.26
C ILE A 62 -19.60 -58.12 17.76
N SER A 63 -18.89 -59.22 17.95
CA SER A 63 -19.45 -60.49 18.41
C SER A 63 -19.57 -60.52 19.94
N GLN A 64 -20.68 -61.05 20.43
CA GLN A 64 -20.87 -61.22 21.88
C GLN A 64 -19.99 -62.33 22.48
N GLN A 65 -19.31 -63.12 21.65
CA GLN A 65 -18.32 -64.09 22.10
C GLN A 65 -17.18 -63.41 22.88
N GLN A 66 -16.86 -62.15 22.54
CA GLN A 66 -15.91 -61.30 23.28
C GLN A 66 -16.30 -61.12 24.76
N PHE A 67 -17.58 -61.20 25.08
CA PHE A 67 -18.13 -61.08 26.44
C PHE A 67 -18.45 -62.45 27.06
N GLY A 68 -17.97 -63.54 26.47
CA GLY A 68 -18.22 -64.90 26.93
C GLY A 68 -19.61 -65.45 26.59
N LEU A 69 -20.36 -64.79 25.70
CA LEU A 69 -21.72 -65.17 25.32
C LEU A 69 -21.72 -65.79 23.91
N THR A 70 -22.14 -67.05 23.82
CA THR A 70 -22.24 -67.77 22.53
C THR A 70 -23.68 -67.75 22.02
N GLY A 71 -23.87 -67.44 20.73
CA GLY A 71 -25.18 -67.44 20.07
C GLY A 71 -26.02 -66.16 20.20
N ALA A 72 -25.52 -65.12 20.89
CA ALA A 72 -26.19 -63.82 20.99
C ALA A 72 -25.96 -62.94 19.74
N PRO A 73 -26.90 -62.02 19.40
CA PRO A 73 -26.79 -61.16 18.22
C PRO A 73 -25.63 -60.13 18.34
N ASN A 74 -24.96 -59.88 17.22
CA ASN A 74 -23.83 -58.92 17.14
C ASN A 74 -24.30 -57.47 17.25
N PHE A 75 -23.43 -56.61 17.79
CA PHE A 75 -23.63 -55.16 17.76
C PHE A 75 -23.19 -54.59 16.41
N THR A 76 -24.14 -54.02 15.67
CA THR A 76 -23.89 -53.58 14.28
C THR A 76 -23.80 -52.07 14.10
N GLN A 77 -24.44 -51.29 14.98
CA GLN A 77 -24.52 -49.84 14.88
C GLN A 77 -24.41 -49.20 16.26
N GLY A 78 -24.04 -47.92 16.27
CA GLY A 78 -24.06 -47.13 17.48
C GLY A 78 -23.78 -45.65 17.24
N SER A 79 -23.91 -44.86 18.30
CA SER A 79 -23.59 -43.44 18.26
C SER A 79 -23.06 -42.94 19.60
N GLY A 80 -22.39 -41.81 19.59
CA GLY A 80 -21.79 -41.24 20.79
C GLY A 80 -21.45 -39.78 20.66
N ALA A 81 -21.13 -39.18 21.80
CA ALA A 81 -20.59 -37.83 21.87
C ALA A 81 -19.26 -37.86 22.62
N GLY A 82 -18.31 -37.05 22.17
CA GLY A 82 -17.03 -36.85 22.85
C GLY A 82 -16.60 -35.41 22.83
N VAL A 83 -15.58 -35.09 23.61
CA VAL A 83 -15.00 -33.74 23.66
C VAL A 83 -13.69 -33.74 22.87
N PHE A 84 -13.48 -32.67 22.11
CA PHE A 84 -12.21 -32.31 21.49
C PHE A 84 -11.64 -31.08 22.18
N LEU A 85 -10.36 -31.15 22.54
CA LEU A 85 -9.60 -30.02 23.10
C LEU A 85 -8.17 -30.08 22.58
N SER A 86 -7.70 -29.03 21.93
CA SER A 86 -6.39 -29.03 21.27
C SER A 86 -5.75 -27.65 21.27
N PRO A 87 -4.47 -27.48 21.64
CA PRO A 87 -3.67 -26.41 21.06
C PRO A 87 -3.69 -26.48 19.53
N LEU A 88 -3.62 -25.32 18.90
CA LEU A 88 -3.69 -25.14 17.45
C LEU A 88 -2.52 -24.27 16.99
N LEU A 89 -1.88 -24.67 15.91
CA LEU A 89 -0.88 -23.90 15.20
C LEU A 89 -1.32 -23.77 13.74
N GLU A 90 -1.26 -22.56 13.19
CA GLU A 90 -1.42 -22.35 11.75
C GLU A 90 -0.28 -21.53 11.18
N TYR A 91 0.13 -21.90 9.97
CA TYR A 91 1.10 -21.19 9.17
C TYR A 91 0.43 -20.73 7.87
N ARG A 92 0.38 -19.42 7.63
CA ARG A 92 -0.32 -18.76 6.52
C ARG A 92 0.69 -17.89 5.74
N PRO A 93 1.61 -18.50 4.97
CA PRO A 93 2.63 -17.76 4.23
C PRO A 93 2.08 -16.96 3.04
N ASP A 94 0.97 -17.43 2.48
CA ASP A 94 0.33 -16.91 1.28
C ASP A 94 -1.17 -16.68 1.57
N PRO A 95 -1.87 -15.76 0.86
CA PRO A 95 -3.29 -15.51 1.08
C PRO A 95 -4.20 -16.71 0.80
N ILE A 96 -3.75 -17.68 -0.01
CA ILE A 96 -4.56 -18.85 -0.41
C ILE A 96 -4.16 -20.09 0.38
N TRP A 97 -2.87 -20.34 0.57
CA TRP A 97 -2.39 -21.61 1.12
C TRP A 97 -1.75 -21.47 2.50
N GLY A 98 -2.02 -22.45 3.35
CA GLY A 98 -1.41 -22.57 4.66
C GLY A 98 -1.34 -24.00 5.18
N GLY A 99 -0.67 -24.15 6.32
CA GLY A 99 -0.66 -25.35 7.13
C GLY A 99 -1.45 -25.14 8.42
N MET A 100 -2.05 -26.21 8.93
CA MET A 100 -2.70 -26.23 10.23
C MET A 100 -2.29 -27.50 10.97
N LEU A 101 -2.05 -27.39 12.27
CA LEU A 101 -1.67 -28.50 13.12
C LEU A 101 -2.47 -28.42 14.42
N ALA A 102 -3.25 -29.48 14.68
CA ALA A 102 -3.90 -29.70 15.96
C ALA A 102 -3.25 -30.91 16.67
N LEU A 103 -2.95 -30.76 17.96
CA LEU A 103 -2.46 -31.82 18.83
C LEU A 103 -3.25 -31.80 20.13
N GLY A 104 -4.17 -32.73 20.34
CA GLY A 104 -5.13 -32.59 21.43
C GLY A 104 -5.83 -33.86 21.88
N PHE A 105 -6.58 -33.75 22.97
CA PHE A 105 -7.47 -34.79 23.44
C PHE A 105 -8.69 -34.91 22.52
N ASP A 106 -9.08 -36.14 22.22
CA ASP A 106 -10.16 -36.46 21.31
C ASP A 106 -10.96 -37.66 21.81
N GLY A 107 -12.14 -37.36 22.38
CA GLY A 107 -13.07 -38.36 22.87
C GLY A 107 -13.89 -38.99 21.74
N ARG A 108 -13.93 -40.32 21.73
CA ARG A 108 -14.65 -41.17 20.76
C ARG A 108 -15.61 -42.15 21.44
N GLY A 109 -15.97 -41.90 22.69
CA GLY A 109 -16.92 -42.71 23.45
C GLY A 109 -18.37 -42.61 22.93
N GLY A 110 -19.17 -43.61 23.29
CA GLY A 110 -20.56 -43.76 22.87
C GLY A 110 -21.17 -45.10 23.24
N SER A 111 -22.36 -45.38 22.71
CA SER A 111 -23.09 -46.62 22.92
C SER A 111 -23.50 -47.26 21.60
N PHE A 112 -23.46 -48.57 21.56
CA PHE A 112 -24.05 -49.36 20.49
C PHE A 112 -25.57 -49.45 20.68
N THR A 113 -26.29 -49.67 19.58
CA THR A 113 -27.72 -49.94 19.60
C THR A 113 -27.95 -51.26 20.31
N ASP A 114 -28.87 -51.26 21.28
CA ASP A 114 -29.21 -52.45 22.03
C ASP A 114 -29.72 -53.55 21.10
N VAL A 115 -29.33 -54.79 21.40
CA VAL A 115 -29.74 -55.97 20.66
C VAL A 115 -30.48 -56.93 21.57
N SER A 116 -31.49 -57.61 21.05
CA SER A 116 -32.33 -58.54 21.82
C SER A 116 -32.21 -59.94 21.23
N GLY A 117 -32.05 -60.94 22.09
CA GLY A 117 -31.94 -62.34 21.69
C GLY A 117 -32.15 -63.27 22.88
N GLY A 118 -32.78 -64.43 22.66
CA GLY A 118 -32.94 -65.44 23.71
C GLY A 118 -33.71 -65.00 24.96
N GLY A 119 -34.55 -63.95 24.87
CA GLY A 119 -35.30 -63.40 26.00
C GLY A 119 -34.53 -62.37 26.85
N SER A 120 -33.33 -61.97 26.43
CA SER A 120 -32.52 -60.93 27.09
C SER A 120 -32.25 -59.74 26.16
N ASN A 121 -32.05 -58.57 26.77
CA ASN A 121 -31.57 -57.36 26.09
C ASN A 121 -30.11 -57.13 26.44
N TYR A 122 -29.30 -56.79 25.43
CA TYR A 122 -27.86 -56.57 25.54
C TYR A 122 -27.56 -55.12 25.16
N SER A 123 -26.82 -54.42 26.02
CA SER A 123 -26.35 -53.06 25.77
C SER A 123 -24.82 -53.00 25.87
N LEU A 124 -24.20 -52.20 25.04
CA LEU A 124 -22.74 -52.04 24.98
C LEU A 124 -22.38 -50.56 24.91
N ARG A 125 -21.60 -50.10 25.87
CA ARG A 125 -21.02 -48.76 25.94
C ARG A 125 -19.51 -48.86 25.80
N THR A 126 -18.93 -47.88 25.11
CA THR A 126 -17.49 -47.81 24.88
C THR A 126 -16.97 -46.42 25.23
N ALA A 127 -15.79 -46.37 25.83
CA ALA A 127 -15.04 -45.15 26.09
C ALA A 127 -13.67 -45.25 25.40
N MET A 128 -13.67 -44.96 24.10
CA MET A 128 -12.43 -44.82 23.32
C MET A 128 -11.96 -43.38 23.38
N ASN A 129 -10.77 -43.11 23.92
CA ASN A 129 -10.18 -41.78 23.94
C ASN A 129 -8.78 -41.79 23.32
N TYR A 130 -8.44 -40.69 22.66
CA TYR A 130 -7.18 -40.55 21.95
C TYR A 130 -6.51 -39.22 22.29
N ILE A 131 -5.18 -39.20 22.25
CA ILE A 131 -4.43 -37.99 21.92
C ILE A 131 -4.25 -38.00 20.40
N SER A 132 -4.75 -36.98 19.71
CA SER A 132 -4.72 -36.90 18.25
C SER A 132 -3.72 -35.86 17.75
N LEU A 133 -2.93 -36.24 16.75
CA LEU A 133 -2.10 -35.38 15.92
C LEU A 133 -2.76 -35.24 14.54
N GLU A 134 -3.04 -34.00 14.16
CA GLU A 134 -3.91 -33.65 13.02
C GLU A 134 -3.22 -32.57 12.14
N PRO A 135 -2.18 -32.94 11.36
CA PRO A 135 -1.60 -32.05 10.37
C PRO A 135 -2.54 -31.92 9.16
N SER A 136 -2.77 -30.70 8.71
CA SER A 136 -3.68 -30.39 7.60
C SER A 136 -3.11 -29.33 6.68
N VAL A 137 -3.37 -29.48 5.39
CA VAL A 137 -3.26 -28.38 4.44
C VAL A 137 -4.52 -27.53 4.57
N ARG A 138 -4.36 -26.22 4.60
CA ARG A 138 -5.42 -25.23 4.69
C ARG A 138 -5.46 -24.39 3.41
N ALA A 139 -6.65 -24.10 2.93
CA ALA A 139 -6.89 -23.31 1.73
C ALA A 139 -7.99 -22.25 1.94
N THR A 140 -7.72 -21.01 1.58
CA THR A 140 -8.62 -19.84 1.59
C THR A 140 -8.81 -19.34 0.16
N PRO A 141 -9.59 -20.05 -0.68
CA PRO A 141 -9.66 -19.74 -2.13
C PRO A 141 -10.52 -18.51 -2.47
N PHE A 142 -11.22 -17.94 -1.48
CA PHE A 142 -12.13 -16.82 -1.66
C PHE A 142 -11.61 -15.56 -0.95
N ILE A 143 -12.10 -14.40 -1.38
CA ILE A 143 -11.78 -13.10 -0.74
C ILE A 143 -12.39 -13.00 0.67
N VAL A 144 -13.45 -13.78 0.93
CA VAL A 144 -14.02 -13.92 2.27
C VAL A 144 -13.16 -14.84 3.14
N PRO A 145 -13.10 -14.63 4.47
CA PRO A 145 -12.24 -15.40 5.39
C PRO A 145 -12.76 -16.83 5.66
N PHE A 146 -13.34 -17.46 4.64
CA PHE A 146 -13.78 -18.83 4.62
C PHE A 146 -12.63 -19.74 4.18
N TYR A 147 -12.34 -20.78 4.95
CA TYR A 147 -11.25 -21.71 4.67
C TYR A 147 -11.70 -23.16 4.68
N PHE A 148 -11.02 -23.98 3.88
CA PHE A 148 -11.09 -25.43 3.89
C PHE A 148 -9.80 -25.99 4.47
N PHE A 149 -9.86 -27.20 5.02
CA PHE A 149 -8.66 -27.93 5.41
C PHE A 149 -8.84 -29.43 5.24
N GLY A 150 -7.74 -30.13 5.02
CA GLY A 150 -7.73 -31.58 4.88
C GLY A 150 -6.36 -32.17 5.17
N GLY A 151 -6.35 -33.38 5.71
CA GLY A 151 -5.10 -34.05 6.04
C GLY A 151 -5.27 -35.40 6.73
N PRO A 152 -4.16 -36.12 6.95
CA PRO A 152 -4.17 -37.35 7.73
C PRO A 152 -4.40 -37.05 9.21
N ARG A 153 -4.78 -38.09 9.92
CA ARG A 153 -5.03 -38.05 11.36
C ARG A 153 -4.40 -39.25 12.04
N PHE A 154 -3.68 -38.99 13.12
CA PHE A 154 -3.05 -40.00 13.95
C PHE A 154 -3.64 -39.91 15.35
N GLY A 155 -4.31 -40.98 15.81
CA GLY A 155 -4.86 -41.06 17.17
C GLY A 155 -4.09 -42.07 18.00
N PHE A 156 -3.50 -41.64 19.11
CA PHE A 156 -2.83 -42.52 20.08
C PHE A 156 -3.79 -42.86 21.20
N ASN A 157 -4.14 -44.14 21.34
CA ASN A 157 -5.15 -44.57 22.30
C ASN A 157 -4.67 -44.34 23.74
N VAL A 158 -5.50 -43.68 24.54
CA VAL A 158 -5.25 -43.43 25.96
C VAL A 158 -6.34 -43.98 26.87
N ALA A 159 -7.50 -44.33 26.32
CA ALA A 159 -8.52 -45.12 26.99
C ALA A 159 -9.23 -46.03 25.99
N LYS A 160 -9.55 -47.25 26.44
CA LYS A 160 -10.16 -48.30 25.64
C LYS A 160 -11.11 -49.17 26.46
N SER A 161 -11.87 -48.57 27.37
CA SER A 161 -12.79 -49.34 28.22
C SER A 161 -14.14 -49.57 27.54
N PHE A 162 -14.82 -50.64 27.98
CA PHE A 162 -16.19 -50.94 27.64
C PHE A 162 -17.00 -51.32 28.88
N THR A 163 -18.31 -51.17 28.76
CA THR A 163 -19.31 -51.65 29.72
C THR A 163 -20.40 -52.37 28.95
N HIS A 164 -20.64 -53.62 29.30
CA HIS A 164 -21.63 -54.50 28.67
C HIS A 164 -22.67 -54.92 29.72
N THR A 165 -23.96 -54.77 29.41
CA THR A 165 -25.05 -55.11 30.34
C THR A 165 -26.01 -56.09 29.69
N VAL A 166 -26.34 -57.17 30.40
CA VAL A 166 -27.38 -58.14 30.03
C VAL A 166 -28.59 -57.92 30.93
N SER A 167 -29.79 -57.78 30.36
CA SER A 167 -31.04 -57.57 31.12
C SER A 167 -32.08 -58.66 30.85
N PRO A 168 -32.72 -59.24 31.89
CA PRO A 168 -32.38 -59.12 33.32
C PRO A 168 -31.08 -59.89 33.63
N GLY A 169 -30.11 -59.26 34.28
CA GLY A 169 -28.80 -59.90 34.45
C GLY A 169 -27.70 -58.96 34.97
N THR A 170 -26.47 -59.26 34.56
CA THR A 170 -25.21 -58.72 35.12
C THR A 170 -24.59 -57.67 34.20
N GLU A 171 -23.91 -56.70 34.81
CA GLU A 171 -23.05 -55.72 34.12
C GLU A 171 -21.59 -56.16 34.20
N THR A 172 -20.88 -56.09 33.07
CA THR A 172 -19.45 -56.43 32.96
C THR A 172 -18.71 -55.24 32.37
N SER A 173 -17.67 -54.78 33.05
CA SER A 173 -16.78 -53.72 32.54
C SER A 173 -15.36 -54.25 32.37
N GLY A 174 -14.65 -53.73 31.37
CA GLY A 174 -13.29 -54.16 31.06
C GLY A 174 -12.61 -53.29 30.01
N GLU A 175 -11.46 -53.73 29.52
CA GLU A 175 -10.75 -53.10 28.42
C GLU A 175 -10.89 -53.90 27.12
N TRP A 176 -11.00 -53.20 26.00
CA TRP A 176 -11.01 -53.81 24.68
C TRP A 176 -9.69 -54.55 24.42
N THR A 177 -9.79 -55.84 24.13
CA THR A 177 -8.67 -56.61 23.56
C THR A 177 -8.48 -56.21 22.10
N ASN A 178 -7.25 -56.32 21.59
CA ASN A 178 -6.94 -56.05 20.18
C ASN A 178 -7.38 -54.65 19.69
N ALA A 179 -7.48 -53.70 20.62
CA ALA A 179 -7.61 -52.28 20.31
C ALA A 179 -6.27 -51.77 19.78
N ARG A 180 -6.31 -51.03 18.67
CA ARG A 180 -5.09 -50.46 18.06
C ARG A 180 -4.55 -49.35 18.96
N GLY A 181 -3.26 -49.44 19.30
CA GLY A 181 -2.56 -48.37 20.03
C GLY A 181 -2.46 -47.07 19.22
N THR A 182 -2.33 -47.19 17.90
CA THR A 182 -2.34 -46.07 16.95
C THR A 182 -3.45 -46.25 15.92
N LEU A 183 -4.27 -45.23 15.77
CA LEU A 183 -5.27 -45.09 14.73
C LEU A 183 -4.78 -44.18 13.63
N LEU A 184 -4.91 -44.64 12.38
CA LEU A 184 -4.75 -43.82 11.20
C LEU A 184 -6.13 -43.52 10.61
N GLY A 185 -6.35 -42.28 10.20
CA GLY A 185 -7.53 -41.85 9.48
C GLY A 185 -7.26 -40.59 8.67
N ALA A 186 -8.32 -39.99 8.16
CA ALA A 186 -8.25 -38.72 7.45
C ALA A 186 -9.35 -37.77 7.92
N GLN A 187 -9.16 -36.49 7.64
CA GLN A 187 -10.13 -35.45 7.91
C GLN A 187 -10.27 -34.49 6.73
N LEU A 188 -11.48 -33.94 6.61
CA LEU A 188 -11.82 -32.83 5.73
C LEU A 188 -12.72 -31.88 6.51
N GLY A 189 -12.48 -30.58 6.41
CA GLY A 189 -13.24 -29.60 7.16
C GLY A 189 -13.27 -28.23 6.50
N ALA A 190 -14.09 -27.37 7.08
CA ALA A 190 -14.22 -25.98 6.69
C ALA A 190 -14.44 -25.10 7.93
N GLY A 191 -14.00 -23.86 7.87
CA GLY A 191 -14.18 -22.88 8.93
C GLY A 191 -14.25 -21.45 8.40
N TYR A 192 -14.58 -20.53 9.28
CA TYR A 192 -14.68 -19.11 8.97
C TYR A 192 -13.89 -18.33 10.01
N ASP A 193 -12.94 -17.48 9.62
CA ASP A 193 -12.18 -16.65 10.55
C ASP A 193 -12.93 -15.31 10.79
N ILE A 194 -13.25 -15.03 12.05
CA ILE A 194 -13.87 -13.78 12.50
C ILE A 194 -12.79 -12.98 13.25
N PRO A 195 -12.27 -11.89 12.65
CA PRO A 195 -11.30 -11.04 13.34
C PRO A 195 -11.98 -10.28 14.48
N LEU A 196 -11.40 -10.34 15.68
CA LEU A 196 -11.87 -9.61 16.86
C LEU A 196 -11.03 -8.36 17.16
N SER A 197 -9.80 -8.31 16.65
CA SER A 197 -8.88 -7.18 16.80
C SER A 197 -8.94 -6.24 15.60
N ASP A 198 -8.53 -4.98 15.81
CA ASP A 198 -8.31 -4.02 14.72
C ASP A 198 -7.33 -4.58 13.66
N PRO A 199 -7.64 -4.52 12.35
CA PRO A 199 -6.76 -4.98 11.28
C PRO A 199 -5.35 -4.37 11.29
N ASN A 200 -5.21 -3.16 11.81
CA ASN A 200 -3.94 -2.43 11.91
C ASN A 200 -3.22 -2.66 13.25
N SER A 201 -3.78 -3.48 14.15
CA SER A 201 -3.11 -3.85 15.39
C SER A 201 -1.90 -4.73 15.11
N PRO A 202 -0.75 -4.53 15.81
CA PRO A 202 0.40 -5.41 15.69
C PRO A 202 0.15 -6.83 16.21
N ASN A 203 -0.84 -6.98 17.09
CA ASN A 203 -1.29 -8.27 17.62
C ASN A 203 -2.73 -8.47 17.19
N GLN A 204 -2.98 -9.55 16.46
CA GLN A 204 -4.28 -9.88 15.93
C GLN A 204 -4.87 -11.10 16.63
N LEU A 205 -6.19 -11.09 16.80
CA LEU A 205 -6.97 -12.15 17.45
C LEU A 205 -8.15 -12.50 16.53
N ASP A 206 -8.24 -13.78 16.19
CA ASP A 206 -9.32 -14.34 15.39
C ASP A 206 -10.05 -15.42 16.19
N VAL A 207 -11.38 -15.47 16.02
CA VAL A 207 -12.21 -16.58 16.46
C VAL A 207 -12.77 -17.30 15.25
N SER A 208 -12.71 -18.63 15.25
CA SER A 208 -13.08 -19.42 14.09
C SER A 208 -13.97 -20.61 14.44
N PRO A 209 -15.28 -20.53 14.16
CA PRO A 209 -16.11 -21.72 14.11
C PRO A 209 -15.69 -22.59 12.91
N PHE A 210 -15.62 -23.90 13.13
CA PHE A 210 -15.30 -24.87 12.09
C PHE A 210 -16.11 -26.17 12.23
N ILE A 211 -16.22 -26.88 11.12
CA ILE A 211 -16.74 -28.23 11.04
C ILE A 211 -15.70 -29.15 10.41
N ALA A 212 -15.57 -30.37 10.93
CA ALA A 212 -14.69 -31.39 10.36
C ALA A 212 -15.40 -32.74 10.27
N PHE A 213 -15.14 -33.47 9.19
CA PHE A 213 -15.58 -34.84 8.96
C PHE A 213 -14.37 -35.77 8.99
N HIS A 214 -14.42 -36.78 9.86
CA HIS A 214 -13.34 -37.73 10.11
C HIS A 214 -13.79 -39.11 9.66
N PHE A 215 -12.95 -39.80 8.89
CA PHE A 215 -13.27 -41.08 8.29
C PHE A 215 -12.05 -42.00 8.19
N GLY A 216 -12.31 -43.26 7.83
CA GLY A 216 -11.26 -44.28 7.63
C GLY A 216 -10.66 -44.83 8.93
N GLN A 217 -11.33 -44.65 10.07
CA GLN A 217 -10.83 -45.09 11.37
C GLN A 217 -11.37 -46.47 11.74
N GLY A 218 -10.47 -47.36 12.16
CA GLY A 218 -10.80 -48.71 12.63
C GLY A 218 -10.21 -49.01 14.02
N PRO A 219 -10.98 -48.88 15.12
CA PRO A 219 -10.45 -49.00 16.49
C PRO A 219 -9.82 -50.35 16.85
N ARG A 220 -10.23 -51.45 16.19
CA ARG A 220 -9.77 -52.82 16.48
C ARG A 220 -9.13 -53.50 15.26
N SER A 221 -8.40 -54.59 15.51
CA SER A 221 -7.74 -55.40 14.47
C SER A 221 -8.45 -56.71 14.10
N GLU A 222 -9.36 -57.21 14.94
CA GLU A 222 -10.04 -58.51 14.71
C GLU A 222 -11.43 -58.35 14.09
N GLU A 223 -12.21 -57.40 14.59
CA GLU A 223 -13.59 -57.17 14.14
C GLU A 223 -13.65 -55.98 13.17
N ARG A 224 -14.63 -56.03 12.26
CA ARG A 224 -14.98 -54.86 11.47
C ARG A 224 -15.62 -53.85 12.42
N TRP A 225 -14.91 -52.78 12.72
CA TRP A 225 -15.43 -51.62 13.43
C TRP A 225 -14.94 -50.38 12.70
N SER A 226 -15.86 -49.65 12.09
CA SER A 226 -15.66 -48.37 11.44
C SER A 226 -16.21 -47.24 12.33
N LEU A 227 -15.40 -46.19 12.48
CA LEU A 227 -15.75 -44.99 13.23
C LEU A 227 -15.71 -43.78 12.30
N THR A 228 -16.85 -43.10 12.22
CA THR A 228 -17.00 -41.81 11.52
C THR A 228 -17.38 -40.75 12.52
N THR A 229 -16.80 -39.55 12.40
CA THR A 229 -17.09 -38.44 13.33
C THR A 229 -17.36 -37.16 12.56
N VAL A 230 -18.41 -36.45 12.98
CA VAL A 230 -18.59 -35.03 12.66
C VAL A 230 -18.18 -34.22 13.89
N ARG A 231 -17.22 -33.32 13.73
CA ARG A 231 -16.78 -32.40 14.78
C ARG A 231 -17.30 -31.01 14.48
N LEU A 232 -17.90 -30.37 15.48
CA LEU A 232 -18.16 -28.94 15.48
C LEU A 232 -17.19 -28.31 16.45
N GLY A 233 -16.42 -27.32 16.03
CA GLY A 233 -15.38 -26.73 16.85
C GLY A 233 -15.38 -25.21 16.79
N LEU A 234 -14.81 -24.63 17.84
CA LEU A 234 -14.51 -23.21 17.94
C LEU A 234 -13.02 -23.07 18.27
N ALA A 235 -12.29 -22.33 17.42
CA ALA A 235 -10.88 -22.04 17.62
C ALA A 235 -10.69 -20.56 17.97
N MET A 236 -9.78 -20.27 18.89
CA MET A 236 -9.27 -18.91 19.14
C MET A 236 -7.81 -18.88 18.74
N LYS A 237 -7.41 -17.87 17.97
CA LYS A 237 -6.10 -17.80 17.31
C LYS A 237 -5.51 -16.41 17.52
N VAL A 238 -4.27 -16.33 17.97
CA VAL A 238 -3.50 -15.09 18.10
C VAL A 238 -2.29 -15.11 17.19
N GLY A 239 -2.01 -13.98 16.55
CA GLY A 239 -0.86 -13.81 15.67
C GLY A 239 -0.25 -12.42 15.82
N SER A 240 1.06 -12.30 15.55
CA SER A 240 1.74 -11.01 15.55
C SER A 240 2.25 -10.66 14.16
N THR A 241 2.04 -9.41 13.75
CA THR A 241 2.53 -8.89 12.47
C THR A 241 3.96 -8.37 12.53
N GLY A 242 4.64 -8.44 13.69
CA GLY A 242 5.96 -7.83 13.87
C GLY A 242 7.01 -8.28 12.86
N GLY A 243 7.05 -9.57 12.53
CA GLY A 243 7.95 -10.11 11.51
C GLY A 243 7.61 -9.66 10.09
N VAL A 244 6.31 -9.54 9.77
CA VAL A 244 5.83 -9.12 8.44
C VAL A 244 6.06 -7.62 8.24
N ARG A 245 5.83 -6.79 9.26
CA ARG A 245 6.10 -5.35 9.19
C ARG A 245 7.56 -5.05 8.90
N ARG A 246 8.48 -5.74 9.58
CA ARG A 246 9.93 -5.58 9.36
C ARG A 246 10.35 -5.96 7.94
N ALA A 247 9.72 -7.00 7.35
CA ALA A 247 9.98 -7.41 5.97
C ALA A 247 9.42 -6.41 4.94
N VAL A 248 8.26 -5.79 5.23
CA VAL A 248 7.66 -4.74 4.37
C VAL A 248 8.43 -3.43 4.46
N GLU A 249 8.97 -3.08 5.63
CA GLU A 249 9.85 -1.91 5.81
C GLU A 249 11.16 -2.05 5.03
N THR A 250 11.65 -3.27 4.82
CA THR A 250 12.80 -3.57 3.93
C THR A 250 12.43 -3.75 2.46
N GLY A 251 11.14 -3.71 2.12
CA GLY A 251 10.64 -3.92 0.77
C GLY A 251 10.68 -2.62 -0.04
N VAL A 252 10.95 -2.75 -1.35
CA VAL A 252 10.88 -1.64 -2.31
C VAL A 252 9.49 -0.99 -2.23
N GLN A 253 9.45 0.29 -1.85
CA GLN A 253 8.21 1.05 -1.79
C GLN A 253 7.94 1.68 -3.17
N PHE A 254 6.78 1.37 -3.72
CA PHE A 254 6.27 2.00 -4.93
C PHE A 254 5.21 3.01 -4.54
N SER A 255 5.40 4.27 -4.95
CA SER A 255 4.38 5.31 -4.79
C SER A 255 3.98 5.88 -6.14
N VAL A 256 2.66 6.05 -6.32
CA VAL A 256 2.06 6.65 -7.51
C VAL A 256 1.37 7.94 -7.07
N ARG A 257 1.76 9.07 -7.66
CA ARG A 257 1.06 10.34 -7.47
C ARG A 257 0.19 10.61 -8.68
N ALA A 258 -1.12 10.73 -8.44
CA ALA A 258 -2.07 11.10 -9.48
C ALA A 258 -1.80 12.53 -9.99
N PRO A 259 -2.00 12.79 -11.29
CA PRO A 259 -1.81 14.10 -11.86
C PRO A 259 -2.88 15.07 -11.34
N LYS A 260 -2.51 16.34 -11.21
CA LYS A 260 -3.49 17.38 -10.90
C LYS A 260 -4.21 17.77 -12.19
N LEU A 261 -5.54 17.92 -12.10
CA LEU A 261 -6.34 18.42 -13.21
C LEU A 261 -6.08 19.93 -13.38
N ILE A 262 -5.04 20.26 -14.13
CA ILE A 262 -4.68 21.64 -14.48
C ILE A 262 -5.02 21.90 -15.94
N PRO A 263 -5.42 23.15 -16.28
CA PRO A 263 -5.59 23.55 -17.68
C PRO A 263 -4.31 23.25 -18.47
N VAL A 264 -4.47 22.82 -19.73
CA VAL A 264 -3.39 22.40 -20.66
C VAL A 264 -2.28 23.46 -20.79
N GLU A 265 -2.60 24.73 -20.54
CA GLU A 265 -1.66 25.84 -20.55
C GLU A 265 -1.67 26.56 -19.19
N ARG A 266 -0.50 26.63 -18.55
CA ARG A 266 -0.32 27.44 -17.33
C ARG A 266 0.30 28.79 -17.68
N LYS A 267 -0.40 29.88 -17.37
CA LYS A 267 0.15 31.24 -17.46
C LYS A 267 1.15 31.47 -16.33
N VAL A 268 2.41 31.71 -16.66
CA VAL A 268 3.47 32.06 -15.72
C VAL A 268 3.82 33.53 -15.92
N LYS A 269 3.81 34.30 -14.84
CA LYS A 269 4.21 35.71 -14.84
C LYS A 269 5.60 35.83 -14.22
N GLU A 270 6.59 36.10 -15.05
CA GLU A 270 7.97 36.36 -14.63
C GLU A 270 8.20 37.87 -14.50
N THR A 271 8.79 38.31 -13.39
CA THR A 271 9.16 39.71 -13.17
C THR A 271 10.68 39.83 -13.16
N PHE A 272 11.22 40.70 -14.02
CA PHE A 272 12.65 40.98 -14.15
C PHE A 272 12.95 42.41 -13.67
N PRO A 273 13.71 42.59 -12.59
CA PRO A 273 14.10 43.93 -12.15
C PRO A 273 15.02 44.57 -13.20
N ILE A 274 14.78 45.85 -13.50
CA ILE A 274 15.69 46.61 -14.36
C ILE A 274 16.91 46.99 -13.53
N ARG A 275 18.10 46.53 -13.95
CA ARG A 275 19.36 47.02 -13.41
C ARG A 275 19.64 48.38 -14.03
N ASN A 276 19.36 49.47 -13.33
CA ASN A 276 19.46 50.85 -13.80
C ASN A 276 20.91 51.36 -14.01
N TYR A 277 21.82 50.46 -14.41
CA TYR A 277 23.24 50.71 -14.61
C TYR A 277 23.70 50.20 -15.97
N LEU A 278 24.42 51.03 -16.71
CA LEU A 278 25.10 50.65 -17.94
C LEU A 278 26.61 50.68 -17.74
N PHE A 279 27.25 49.52 -17.79
CA PHE A 279 28.70 49.43 -17.71
C PHE A 279 29.33 49.82 -19.04
N PHE A 280 30.50 50.44 -19.00
CA PHE A 280 31.29 50.78 -20.20
C PHE A 280 32.59 49.98 -20.21
N ASP A 281 33.10 49.70 -21.40
CA ASP A 281 34.39 49.02 -21.54
C ASP A 281 35.54 49.99 -21.21
N GLU A 282 36.62 49.46 -20.66
CA GLU A 282 37.80 50.24 -20.29
C GLU A 282 38.36 50.98 -21.50
N GLY A 283 38.70 52.27 -21.32
CA GLY A 283 39.23 53.12 -22.39
C GLY A 283 38.24 53.50 -23.49
N SER A 284 36.98 53.04 -23.43
CA SER A 284 35.94 53.38 -24.41
C SER A 284 34.86 54.26 -23.81
N ASN A 285 34.44 55.27 -24.58
CA ASN A 285 33.27 56.11 -24.28
C ASN A 285 32.04 55.70 -25.11
N ALA A 286 32.18 54.70 -25.98
CA ALA A 286 31.08 54.22 -26.81
C ALA A 286 30.22 53.23 -26.01
N ILE A 287 28.90 53.26 -26.22
CA ILE A 287 27.98 52.27 -25.67
C ILE A 287 28.42 50.88 -26.16
N PRO A 288 28.77 49.95 -25.24
CA PRO A 288 29.29 48.63 -25.59
C PRO A 288 28.33 47.79 -26.43
N GLN A 289 28.87 46.89 -27.26
CA GLN A 289 28.09 46.06 -28.20
C GLN A 289 27.11 45.10 -27.52
N ARG A 290 27.29 44.80 -26.22
CA ARG A 290 26.35 43.99 -25.43
C ARG A 290 24.98 44.65 -25.29
N TYR A 291 24.89 45.98 -25.38
CA TYR A 291 23.61 46.68 -25.36
C TYR A 291 23.07 46.80 -26.78
N VAL A 292 21.82 46.40 -26.96
CA VAL A 292 21.15 46.44 -28.26
C VAL A 292 20.83 47.88 -28.59
N LYS A 293 21.43 48.39 -29.67
CA LYS A 293 21.12 49.70 -30.25
C LYS A 293 20.26 49.51 -31.49
N LEU A 294 19.14 50.21 -31.53
CA LEU A 294 18.20 50.22 -32.64
C LEU A 294 18.46 51.43 -33.54
N ALA A 295 18.23 51.25 -34.84
CA ALA A 295 18.07 52.38 -35.75
C ALA A 295 16.75 53.11 -35.45
N ARG A 296 16.62 54.37 -35.90
CA ARG A 296 15.43 55.19 -35.63
C ARG A 296 14.15 54.53 -36.13
N GLU A 297 14.20 53.88 -37.27
CA GLU A 297 13.08 53.18 -37.91
C GLU A 297 12.61 51.97 -37.08
N GLU A 298 13.57 51.25 -36.48
CA GLU A 298 13.31 50.11 -35.59
C GLU A 298 12.79 50.60 -34.24
N ALA A 299 13.41 51.64 -33.68
CA ALA A 299 13.03 52.23 -32.40
C ALA A 299 11.57 52.72 -32.42
N VAL A 300 11.09 53.34 -33.51
CA VAL A 300 9.67 53.76 -33.68
C VAL A 300 8.69 52.59 -33.48
N ARG A 301 9.06 51.40 -33.94
CA ARG A 301 8.24 50.18 -33.85
C ARG A 301 8.48 49.37 -32.58
N PHE A 302 9.61 49.61 -31.91
CA PHE A 302 9.94 48.95 -30.67
C PHE A 302 8.88 49.25 -29.61
N ARG A 303 8.48 48.19 -28.93
CA ARG A 303 7.58 48.19 -27.78
C ARG A 303 8.19 47.24 -26.77
N GLU A 304 8.26 47.64 -25.51
CA GLU A 304 8.80 46.79 -24.43
C GLU A 304 8.12 45.40 -24.41
N GLU A 305 6.83 45.34 -24.73
CA GLU A 305 6.02 44.14 -24.81
C GLU A 305 6.48 43.14 -25.88
N GLN A 306 7.28 43.57 -26.87
CA GLN A 306 7.85 42.66 -27.88
C GLN A 306 9.00 41.83 -27.32
N LEU A 307 9.68 42.28 -26.25
CA LEU A 307 10.67 41.45 -25.53
C LEU A 307 10.00 40.29 -24.79
N VAL A 308 8.67 40.28 -24.73
CA VAL A 308 7.83 39.31 -24.04
C VAL A 308 7.33 38.20 -24.99
N GLN A 309 7.45 38.33 -26.32
CA GLN A 309 6.96 37.36 -27.31
C GLN A 309 8.07 36.83 -28.25
N PRO A 310 8.01 35.58 -28.74
CA PRO A 310 6.97 34.58 -28.57
C PRO A 310 7.31 33.57 -27.47
N GLU A 311 6.25 33.07 -26.82
CA GLU A 311 6.17 31.81 -26.07
C GLU A 311 7.45 30.95 -26.13
N PRO A 312 8.34 31.06 -25.12
CA PRO A 312 9.38 30.06 -24.97
C PRO A 312 8.67 28.75 -24.62
N LYS A 313 8.46 27.89 -25.63
CA LYS A 313 8.06 26.48 -25.43
C LYS A 313 9.00 25.79 -24.45
N ASP A 314 10.24 26.25 -24.43
CA ASP A 314 11.24 25.88 -23.45
C ASP A 314 11.39 26.99 -22.39
N LEU A 315 10.88 26.72 -21.18
CA LEU A 315 11.09 27.58 -20.01
C LEU A 315 12.54 27.52 -19.49
N SER A 316 13.38 26.62 -20.01
CA SER A 316 14.80 26.56 -19.66
C SER A 316 15.50 27.89 -20.01
N GLY A 317 16.35 28.37 -19.10
CA GLY A 317 17.12 29.59 -19.32
C GLY A 317 16.43 30.91 -18.92
N ARG A 318 15.81 30.99 -17.73
CA ARG A 318 15.42 32.27 -17.10
C ARG A 318 16.53 33.31 -17.14
N SER A 319 17.77 32.89 -16.90
CA SER A 319 18.95 33.77 -16.94
C SER A 319 19.16 34.41 -18.31
N ARG A 320 18.89 33.68 -19.41
CA ARG A 320 18.99 34.21 -20.78
C ARG A 320 17.92 35.27 -21.05
N ARG A 321 16.68 35.05 -20.59
CA ARG A 321 15.60 36.04 -20.67
C ARG A 321 15.94 37.31 -19.87
N GLN A 322 16.45 37.14 -18.65
CA GLN A 322 16.91 38.25 -17.82
C GLN A 322 18.01 39.07 -18.51
N LEU A 323 18.99 38.41 -19.13
CA LEU A 323 20.04 39.10 -19.89
C LEU A 323 19.49 39.81 -21.13
N THR A 324 18.48 39.24 -21.81
CA THR A 324 17.83 39.88 -22.96
C THR A 324 17.15 41.19 -22.56
N VAL A 325 16.46 41.20 -21.42
CA VAL A 325 15.88 42.43 -20.83
C VAL A 325 16.99 43.44 -20.51
N TYR A 326 18.07 42.99 -19.87
CA TYR A 326 19.17 43.87 -19.49
C TYR A 326 19.89 44.47 -20.70
N HIS A 327 20.16 43.69 -21.74
CA HIS A 327 20.80 44.17 -22.97
C HIS A 327 19.93 45.17 -23.74
N ASN A 328 18.60 45.13 -23.55
CA ASN A 328 17.65 46.08 -24.14
C ASN A 328 17.29 47.24 -23.21
N ILE A 329 18.00 47.45 -22.09
CA ILE A 329 17.66 48.50 -21.11
C ILE A 329 17.48 49.89 -21.73
N LEU A 330 18.31 50.26 -22.70
CA LEU A 330 18.22 51.54 -23.40
C LEU A 330 16.94 51.67 -24.21
N ASN A 331 16.51 50.57 -24.84
CA ASN A 331 15.31 50.52 -25.66
C ASN A 331 14.05 50.57 -24.79
N ILE A 332 14.09 49.86 -23.65
CA ILE A 332 13.04 49.89 -22.63
C ILE A 332 12.89 51.30 -22.08
N LEU A 333 14.00 51.95 -21.68
CA LEU A 333 13.98 53.32 -21.17
C LEU A 333 13.45 54.29 -22.24
N GLY A 334 13.96 54.22 -23.47
CA GLY A 334 13.52 55.07 -24.58
C GLY A 334 12.03 54.90 -24.89
N ASP A 335 11.52 53.67 -24.91
CA ASP A 335 10.11 53.38 -25.12
C ASP A 335 9.23 53.96 -24.00
N ARG A 336 9.62 53.75 -22.74
CA ARG A 336 8.92 54.32 -21.58
C ARG A 336 8.92 55.84 -21.59
N MET A 337 10.04 56.48 -21.93
CA MET A 337 10.10 57.94 -22.04
C MET A 337 9.21 58.51 -23.16
N ARG A 338 9.00 57.77 -24.26
CA ARG A 338 8.01 58.16 -25.29
C ARG A 338 6.57 58.00 -24.80
N ARG A 339 6.27 56.89 -24.10
CA ARG A 339 4.94 56.63 -23.51
C ARG A 339 4.58 57.63 -22.41
N HIS A 340 5.58 58.25 -21.80
CA HIS A 340 5.41 59.23 -20.72
C HIS A 340 6.08 60.56 -21.08
N PRO A 341 5.45 61.43 -21.89
CA PRO A 341 6.08 62.64 -22.42
C PRO A 341 6.55 63.66 -21.36
N SER A 342 5.97 63.64 -20.17
CA SER A 342 6.34 64.52 -19.06
C SER A 342 7.50 64.00 -18.21
N ALA A 343 7.85 62.72 -18.31
CA ALA A 343 8.86 62.12 -17.46
C ALA A 343 10.27 62.60 -17.83
N THR A 344 11.12 62.80 -16.83
CA THR A 344 12.52 63.16 -17.01
C THR A 344 13.44 62.07 -16.48
N VAL A 345 14.67 62.02 -17.00
CA VAL A 345 15.69 61.08 -16.53
C VAL A 345 17.00 61.80 -16.29
N LYS A 346 17.72 61.35 -15.27
CA LYS A 346 19.07 61.78 -14.95
C LYS A 346 20.05 60.63 -15.16
N LEU A 347 21.03 60.86 -16.03
CA LEU A 347 22.10 59.93 -16.39
C LEU A 347 23.39 60.40 -15.73
N ILE A 348 23.92 59.61 -14.80
CA ILE A 348 25.12 59.95 -14.04
C ILE A 348 26.24 59.02 -14.48
N GLY A 349 27.16 59.51 -15.30
CA GLY A 349 28.29 58.73 -15.77
C GLY A 349 29.48 58.84 -14.81
N SER A 350 30.05 57.70 -14.46
CA SER A 350 31.16 57.57 -13.53
C SER A 350 32.35 56.96 -14.26
N SER A 351 33.52 57.60 -14.11
CA SER A 351 34.77 57.11 -14.67
C SER A 351 35.96 57.42 -13.78
N GLU A 352 36.86 56.46 -13.70
CA GLU A 352 38.21 56.56 -13.18
C GLU A 352 39.05 57.70 -13.78
N GLN A 353 38.74 58.14 -15.02
CA GLN A 353 39.41 59.26 -15.71
C GLN A 353 38.87 60.64 -15.28
N GLY A 354 37.87 60.67 -14.39
CA GLY A 354 37.33 61.86 -13.77
C GLY A 354 35.98 62.33 -14.32
N PRO A 355 35.42 63.41 -13.76
CA PRO A 355 34.04 63.84 -14.03
C PRO A 355 33.78 64.21 -15.48
N ALA A 356 34.76 64.78 -16.19
CA ALA A 356 34.62 65.11 -17.61
C ALA A 356 34.39 63.86 -18.45
N ASN A 357 35.18 62.80 -18.26
CA ASN A 357 34.98 61.54 -18.98
C ASN A 357 33.68 60.85 -18.57
N GLY A 358 33.36 60.84 -17.27
CA GLY A 358 32.06 60.32 -16.79
C GLY A 358 30.89 61.03 -17.49
N ARG A 359 30.96 62.36 -17.64
CA ARG A 359 29.94 63.13 -18.38
C ARG A 359 29.83 62.68 -19.84
N GLU A 360 30.93 62.41 -20.53
CA GLU A 360 30.92 61.90 -21.91
C GLU A 360 30.19 60.55 -22.04
N LEU A 361 30.32 59.66 -21.04
CA LEU A 361 29.57 58.38 -21.01
C LEU A 361 28.06 58.63 -20.94
N ALA A 362 27.64 59.54 -20.06
CA ALA A 362 26.24 59.92 -19.90
C ALA A 362 25.69 60.59 -21.18
N GLU A 363 26.48 61.44 -21.82
CA GLU A 363 26.15 62.08 -23.10
C GLU A 363 26.06 61.06 -24.25
N ALA A 364 26.84 59.98 -24.24
CA ALA A 364 26.70 58.91 -25.23
C ALA A 364 25.34 58.21 -25.15
N VAL A 365 24.86 57.95 -23.92
CA VAL A 365 23.52 57.41 -23.69
C VAL A 365 22.43 58.41 -24.07
N LYS A 366 22.60 59.70 -23.70
CA LYS A 366 21.68 60.77 -24.07
C LYS A 366 21.51 60.88 -25.59
N ARG A 367 22.62 60.91 -26.34
CA ARG A 367 22.61 60.94 -27.81
C ARG A 367 21.84 59.77 -28.39
N TYR A 368 22.08 58.55 -27.90
CA TYR A 368 21.32 57.38 -28.36
C TYR A 368 19.80 57.53 -28.17
N LEU A 369 19.37 57.99 -26.99
CA LEU A 369 17.95 58.20 -26.70
C LEU A 369 17.34 59.33 -27.56
N GLY A 370 18.10 60.40 -27.81
CA GLY A 370 17.69 61.48 -28.72
C GLY A 370 17.59 61.02 -30.18
N ASP A 371 18.62 60.36 -30.68
CA ASP A 371 18.76 59.99 -32.09
C ASP A 371 17.79 58.86 -32.50
N ALA A 372 17.73 57.79 -31.69
CA ALA A 372 16.92 56.61 -32.01
C ALA A 372 15.45 56.78 -31.57
N PHE A 373 15.22 57.31 -30.36
CA PHE A 373 13.87 57.40 -29.78
C PHE A 373 13.22 58.78 -29.91
N GLY A 374 13.95 59.81 -30.38
CA GLY A 374 13.42 61.16 -30.53
C GLY A 374 13.13 61.85 -29.21
N ILE A 375 13.82 61.47 -28.13
CA ILE A 375 13.62 62.08 -26.81
C ILE A 375 14.25 63.47 -26.80
N GLU A 376 13.46 64.49 -26.44
CA GLU A 376 13.93 65.87 -26.34
C GLU A 376 15.07 66.00 -25.33
N GLU A 377 16.15 66.70 -25.71
CA GLU A 377 17.36 66.79 -24.90
C GLU A 377 17.13 67.37 -23.50
N GLN A 378 16.16 68.27 -23.35
CA GLN A 378 15.77 68.90 -22.08
C GLN A 378 15.19 67.90 -21.05
N ARG A 379 14.71 66.75 -21.52
CA ARG A 379 14.18 65.67 -20.66
C ARG A 379 15.26 64.75 -20.11
N ILE A 380 16.49 64.88 -20.60
CA ILE A 380 17.62 64.05 -20.21
C ILE A 380 18.69 64.95 -19.60
N LEU A 381 18.75 64.93 -18.27
CA LEU A 381 19.82 65.54 -17.51
C LEU A 381 20.99 64.57 -17.44
N THR A 382 22.19 65.07 -17.70
CA THR A 382 23.42 64.30 -17.60
C THR A 382 24.24 64.84 -16.42
N GLU A 383 25.12 64.04 -15.84
CA GLU A 383 26.09 64.43 -14.80
C GLU A 383 27.31 63.54 -14.94
N GLY A 384 28.49 64.07 -14.63
CA GLY A 384 29.74 63.32 -14.62
C GLY A 384 30.34 63.24 -13.23
N ARG A 385 30.85 62.06 -12.85
CA ARG A 385 31.53 61.82 -11.56
C ARG A 385 32.81 61.01 -11.77
N SER A 386 33.70 61.05 -10.80
CA SER A 386 34.89 60.18 -10.78
C SER A 386 34.57 58.75 -10.30
N LYS A 387 33.49 58.59 -9.53
CA LYS A 387 33.01 57.32 -8.98
C LYS A 387 31.48 57.37 -8.87
N PRO A 388 30.80 56.21 -8.96
CA PRO A 388 29.36 56.16 -8.74
C PRO A 388 29.04 56.46 -7.26
N GLU A 389 27.76 56.75 -6.99
CA GLU A 389 27.30 57.07 -5.62
C GLU A 389 27.57 55.93 -4.64
N ILE A 390 27.43 54.70 -5.11
CA ILE A 390 27.79 53.47 -4.39
C ILE A 390 28.85 52.73 -5.23
N PRO A 391 30.14 52.95 -4.96
CA PRO A 391 31.22 52.22 -5.63
C PRO A 391 31.16 50.73 -5.35
N SER A 392 31.37 49.92 -6.38
CA SER A 392 31.65 48.49 -6.27
C SER A 392 33.00 48.27 -5.57
N MET A 393 34.02 49.08 -5.90
CA MET A 393 35.30 49.03 -5.19
C MET A 393 35.21 49.72 -3.83
N GLN A 394 35.14 48.93 -2.76
CA GLN A 394 35.12 49.43 -1.39
C GLN A 394 36.46 50.04 -0.95
N PRO A 395 36.47 51.05 -0.07
CA PRO A 395 37.70 51.59 0.51
C PRO A 395 38.53 50.49 1.19
N GLY A 396 39.81 50.37 0.83
CA GLY A 396 40.72 49.36 1.40
C GLY A 396 40.59 47.96 0.80
N ALA A 397 39.85 47.78 -0.31
CA ALA A 397 39.76 46.49 -1.00
C ALA A 397 41.14 46.00 -1.49
N THR A 398 41.45 44.72 -1.24
CA THR A 398 42.71 44.06 -1.64
C THR A 398 42.49 42.80 -2.48
N ARG A 399 41.24 42.35 -2.67
CA ARG A 399 40.88 41.14 -3.41
C ARG A 399 40.01 41.49 -4.61
N GLU A 400 40.11 40.70 -5.68
CA GLU A 400 39.23 40.75 -6.86
C GLU A 400 39.17 42.14 -7.52
N LEU A 401 40.24 42.95 -7.38
CA LEU A 401 40.30 44.33 -7.89
C LEU A 401 40.08 44.41 -9.40
N GLU A 402 40.50 43.38 -10.15
CA GLU A 402 40.29 43.26 -11.59
C GLU A 402 38.81 43.04 -11.96
N LEU A 403 37.99 42.53 -11.04
CA LEU A 403 36.55 42.32 -11.26
C LEU A 403 35.73 43.52 -10.80
N VAL A 404 36.08 44.15 -9.67
CA VAL A 404 35.28 45.25 -9.09
C VAL A 404 35.58 46.63 -9.68
N ARG A 405 36.80 46.87 -10.19
CA ARG A 405 37.15 48.17 -10.80
C ARG A 405 36.36 48.46 -12.08
N PRO A 406 36.19 47.50 -13.02
CA PRO A 406 35.38 47.73 -14.22
C PRO A 406 33.91 48.06 -13.91
N GLU A 407 33.36 47.59 -12.78
CA GLU A 407 31.98 47.87 -12.40
C GLU A 407 31.71 49.34 -12.02
N ASP A 408 32.74 50.11 -11.65
CA ASP A 408 32.62 51.53 -11.31
C ASP A 408 32.58 52.43 -12.56
N ARG A 409 33.01 51.92 -13.72
CA ARG A 409 32.90 52.62 -15.01
C ARG A 409 31.52 52.37 -15.61
N ARG A 410 30.56 53.19 -15.21
CA ARG A 410 29.15 53.00 -15.58
C ARG A 410 28.34 54.29 -15.65
N VAL A 411 27.18 54.22 -16.29
CA VAL A 411 26.14 55.25 -16.26
C VAL A 411 24.98 54.75 -15.39
N ASP A 412 24.72 55.47 -14.30
CA ASP A 412 23.57 55.24 -13.43
C ASP A 412 22.35 56.01 -13.99
N ILE A 413 21.22 55.32 -14.16
CA ILE A 413 19.95 55.89 -14.60
C ILE A 413 19.08 56.12 -13.37
N THR A 414 18.66 57.37 -13.17
CA THR A 414 17.76 57.77 -12.08
C THR A 414 16.63 58.64 -12.61
N SER A 415 15.46 58.54 -11.99
CA SER A 415 14.25 59.29 -12.37
C SER A 415 13.35 59.43 -11.14
N ALA A 416 12.62 60.53 -11.04
CA ALA A 416 11.63 60.72 -10.00
C ALA A 416 10.32 59.95 -10.30
N GLU A 417 10.21 59.42 -11.52
CA GLU A 417 9.04 58.78 -12.10
C GLU A 417 9.25 57.26 -12.14
N PRO A 418 8.66 56.50 -11.18
CA PRO A 418 8.94 55.08 -11.01
C PRO A 418 8.70 54.25 -12.28
N GLN A 419 7.68 54.62 -13.06
CA GLN A 419 7.29 53.97 -14.32
C GLN A 419 8.44 53.86 -15.34
N LEU A 420 9.48 54.72 -15.28
CA LEU A 420 10.64 54.57 -16.16
C LEU A 420 11.53 53.39 -15.76
N LEU A 421 11.58 53.03 -14.48
CA LEU A 421 12.50 52.02 -13.91
C LEU A 421 11.78 50.80 -13.30
N GLU A 422 10.46 50.70 -13.44
CA GLU A 422 9.67 49.55 -13.00
C GLU A 422 10.18 48.23 -13.60
N PRO A 423 10.10 47.10 -12.86
CA PRO A 423 10.46 45.79 -13.39
C PRO A 423 9.71 45.43 -14.68
N VAL A 424 10.40 44.78 -15.62
CA VAL A 424 9.77 44.24 -16.83
C VAL A 424 9.03 42.95 -16.49
N GLN A 425 7.79 42.81 -16.96
CA GLN A 425 6.98 41.61 -16.75
C GLN A 425 6.86 40.82 -18.05
N ILE A 426 7.22 39.54 -17.99
CA ILE A 426 7.07 38.60 -19.10
C ILE A 426 5.97 37.60 -18.73
N ILE A 427 4.96 37.45 -19.57
CA ILE A 427 3.95 36.40 -19.43
C ILE A 427 4.33 35.27 -20.40
N SER A 428 4.64 34.09 -19.87
CA SER A 428 4.88 32.88 -20.65
C SER A 428 3.75 31.89 -20.46
N LEU A 429 3.49 31.09 -21.50
CA LEU A 429 2.65 29.90 -21.43
C LEU A 429 3.55 28.70 -21.21
N GLN A 430 3.32 27.98 -20.12
CA GLN A 430 3.92 26.68 -19.90
C GLN A 430 3.01 25.62 -20.51
N GLU A 431 3.44 25.02 -21.61
CA GLU A 431 2.88 23.78 -22.14
C GLU A 431 3.34 22.61 -21.25
N ASP A 432 2.42 21.70 -20.93
CA ASP A 432 2.67 20.46 -20.18
C ASP A 432 3.45 20.60 -18.84
N PRO A 433 2.88 21.32 -17.85
CA PRO A 433 3.49 21.46 -16.55
C PRO A 433 3.55 20.13 -15.80
N LEU A 434 4.73 19.64 -15.39
CA LEU A 434 4.99 18.40 -14.60
C LEU A 434 3.95 17.95 -13.56
N ASP A 435 3.15 18.86 -13.02
CA ASP A 435 1.97 18.53 -12.19
C ASP A 435 0.87 17.76 -12.98
N SER A 436 0.93 17.73 -14.32
CA SER A 436 0.08 16.97 -15.25
C SER A 436 0.52 15.52 -15.42
N ASP A 437 1.73 15.18 -14.97
CA ASP A 437 2.31 13.85 -15.14
C ASP A 437 1.96 12.89 -14.00
N VAL A 438 1.92 11.60 -14.34
CA VAL A 438 1.93 10.53 -13.34
C VAL A 438 3.35 10.38 -12.82
N LEU A 439 3.59 10.74 -11.56
CA LEU A 439 4.89 10.53 -10.94
C LEU A 439 4.95 9.14 -10.32
N LEU A 440 5.90 8.34 -10.82
CA LEU A 440 6.25 7.04 -10.27
C LEU A 440 7.55 7.20 -9.48
N ALA A 441 7.50 6.89 -8.18
CA ALA A 441 8.69 6.89 -7.33
C ALA A 441 8.91 5.51 -6.72
N VAL A 442 10.16 5.06 -6.81
CA VAL A 442 10.65 3.80 -6.25
C VAL A 442 11.67 4.16 -5.18
N THR A 443 11.39 3.78 -3.93
CA THR A 443 12.29 3.97 -2.80
C THR A 443 12.75 2.63 -2.25
N GLY A 444 14.04 2.49 -1.93
CA GLY A 444 14.61 1.27 -1.36
C GLY A 444 15.03 0.20 -2.39
N ALA A 445 15.20 0.56 -3.66
CA ALA A 445 15.93 -0.26 -4.61
C ALA A 445 17.43 0.08 -4.50
N GLU A 446 18.16 -0.70 -3.71
CA GLU A 446 19.64 -0.77 -3.80
C GLU A 446 20.06 -1.94 -4.69
#